data_AF-C5LXJ1-F1
#
_entry.id   AF-C5LXJ1-F1
#
_cell.length_a   1.000
_cell.length_b   1.000
_cell.length_c   1.000
_cell.angle_alpha   90.00
_cell.angle_beta   90.00
_cell.angle_gamma   90.00
#
_symmetry.space_group_name_H-M   'P 1'
#
loop_
_entity.id
_entity.type
_entity.pdbx_description
1 polymer ?
#
loop_
_entity_poly.entity_id
_entity_poly.type
_entity_poly.pdbx_seq_one_letter_code
_entity_poly.pdbx_strand_id
1 'polypeptide(L)' 'MGVKNLLQHLKGCTAMKQNISDFKGKRVGIDAMCWMHRGAIACCFELVSGRESDKFLTFFLRMIALLQGY' A
#
# COMPACT_ATOMS: atom_id res chain seq x y z
N MET A 1 -1.79 15.04 -1.49
CA MET A 1 -1.19 14.82 -0.15
C MET A 1 -2.25 15.06 0.92
N GLY A 2 -2.18 14.38 2.06
CA GLY A 2 -3.15 14.47 3.15
C GLY A 2 -2.90 15.60 4.15
N VAL A 3 -3.55 15.53 5.32
CA VAL A 3 -3.42 16.52 6.40
C VAL A 3 -2.07 16.39 7.10
N LYS A 4 -1.26 17.46 7.06
CA LYS A 4 0.09 17.49 7.62
C LYS A 4 0.09 17.13 9.10
N ASN A 5 0.97 16.20 9.50
CA ASN A 5 1.18 15.76 10.88
C ASN A 5 -0.04 15.17 11.61
N LEU A 6 -1.16 14.86 10.93
CA LEU A 6 -2.38 14.38 11.59
C LEU A 6 -2.14 13.14 12.45
N LEU A 7 -1.45 12.13 11.92
CA LEU A 7 -1.14 10.90 12.66
C LEU A 7 -0.35 11.16 13.95
N GLN A 8 0.55 12.15 13.96
CA GLN A 8 1.34 12.49 15.14
C GLN A 8 0.45 13.11 16.24
N HIS A 9 -0.50 13.96 15.86
CA HIS A 9 -1.46 14.57 16.78
C HIS A 9 -2.47 13.56 17.34
N LEU A 10 -2.81 12.53 16.56
CA LEU A 10 -3.77 11.49 16.96
C LEU A 10 -3.15 10.32 17.74
N LYS A 11 -1.85 10.34 18.04
CA LYS A 11 -1.14 9.22 18.70
C LYS A 11 -1.83 8.71 19.98
N GLY A 12 -2.44 9.60 20.77
CA GLY A 12 -3.14 9.23 22.01
C GLY A 12 -4.46 8.47 21.81
N CYS A 13 -5.07 8.56 20.61
CA CYS A 13 -6.37 7.95 20.29
C CYS A 13 -6.28 6.93 19.14
N THR A 14 -5.09 6.72 18.58
CA THR A 14 -4.92 5.77 17.47
C THR A 14 -4.84 4.35 18.03
N ALA A 15 -5.57 3.41 17.41
CA ALA A 15 -5.59 2.02 17.84
C ALA A 15 -4.16 1.43 17.91
N MET A 16 -3.93 0.58 18.93
CA MET A 16 -2.70 -0.18 19.08
C MET A 16 -2.42 -1.06 17.85
N LYS A 17 -1.16 -1.46 17.65
CA LYS A 17 -0.74 -2.41 16.61
C LYS A 17 -1.72 -3.59 16.54
N GLN A 18 -2.43 -3.73 15.41
CA GLN A 18 -3.28 -4.87 15.10
C GLN A 18 -2.60 -5.74 14.04
N ASN A 19 -2.98 -7.01 13.96
CA ASN A 19 -2.59 -7.87 12.85
C ASN A 19 -3.68 -7.84 11.77
N ILE A 20 -3.28 -8.06 10.52
CA ILE A 20 -4.22 -8.19 9.40
C ILE A 20 -5.16 -9.41 9.59
N SER A 21 -4.68 -10.47 10.26
CA SER A 21 -5.48 -11.65 10.60
C SER A 21 -6.74 -11.34 11.40
N ASP A 22 -6.72 -10.25 12.18
CA ASP A 22 -7.84 -9.84 13.04
C ASP A 22 -9.07 -9.39 12.21
N PHE A 23 -8.87 -9.13 10.91
CA PHE A 23 -9.91 -8.71 9.96
C PHE A 23 -10.38 -9.85 9.03
N LYS A 24 -10.04 -11.11 9.33
CA LYS A 24 -10.45 -12.26 8.51
C LYS A 24 -11.96 -12.30 8.27
N GLY A 25 -12.36 -12.55 7.03
CA GLY A 25 -13.76 -12.60 6.62
C GLY A 25 -14.46 -11.24 6.54
N LYS A 26 -13.74 -10.12 6.74
CA LYS A 26 -14.25 -8.77 6.51
C LYS A 26 -13.87 -8.26 5.11
N ARG A 27 -14.53 -7.20 4.67
CA ARG A 27 -14.19 -6.46 3.44
C ARG A 27 -13.38 -5.23 3.81
N VAL A 28 -12.27 -5.00 3.12
CA VAL A 28 -11.39 -3.84 3.33
C VAL A 28 -11.19 -3.08 2.02
N GLY A 29 -11.22 -1.75 2.09
CA GLY A 29 -10.85 -0.88 0.97
C GLY A 29 -9.35 -0.63 0.95
N ILE A 30 -8.74 -0.66 -0.23
CA ILE A 30 -7.31 -0.42 -0.41
C ILE A 30 -7.11 0.87 -1.20
N ASP A 31 -6.28 1.78 -0.67
CA ASP A 31 -5.76 2.90 -1.45
C ASP A 31 -4.64 2.41 -2.38
N ALA A 32 -5.02 2.10 -3.62
CA ALA A 32 -4.14 1.57 -4.65
C ALA A 32 -3.03 2.55 -5.07
N MET A 33 -3.23 3.87 -4.95
CA MET A 33 -2.22 4.87 -5.35
C MET A 33 -0.99 4.80 -4.45
N CYS A 34 -1.18 4.51 -3.17
CA CYS A 34 -0.08 4.27 -2.23
C CYS A 34 0.78 3.05 -2.65
N TRP A 35 0.14 1.99 -3.15
CA TRP A 35 0.85 0.81 -3.67
C TRP A 35 1.52 1.09 -5.00
N MET A 36 0.88 1.86 -5.89
CA MET A 36 1.45 2.29 -7.17
C MET A 36 2.73 3.07 -6.97
N HIS A 37 2.74 4.05 -6.07
CA HIS A 37 3.93 4.83 -5.77
C HIS A 37 5.09 3.96 -5.27
N ARG A 38 4.80 2.95 -4.42
CA ARG A 38 5.80 1.97 -3.98
C ARG A 38 6.29 1.08 -5.13
N GLY A 39 5.38 0.60 -5.97
CA GLY A 39 5.69 -0.26 -7.11
C GLY A 39 6.51 0.45 -8.19
N ALA A 40 6.25 1.73 -8.43
CA ALA A 40 6.95 2.55 -9.43
C ALA A 40 8.47 2.64 -9.19
N ILE A 41 8.93 2.46 -7.95
CA ILE A 41 10.37 2.42 -7.62
C ILE A 41 11.07 1.28 -8.39
N ALA A 42 10.39 0.16 -8.65
CA ALA A 42 10.97 -0.99 -9.36
C ALA A 42 11.18 -0.77 -10.87
N CYS A 43 10.55 0.26 -11.45
CA CYS A 43 10.65 0.61 -12.87
C CYS A 43 10.84 2.11 -13.09
N CYS A 44 11.48 2.81 -12.14
CA CYS A 44 11.59 4.26 -12.19
C CYS A 44 12.30 4.74 -13.47
N PHE A 45 13.32 4.01 -13.93
CA PHE A 45 14.06 4.33 -15.14
C PHE A 45 13.21 4.17 -16.40
N GLU A 46 12.47 3.07 -16.51
CA GLU A 46 11.55 2.81 -17.61
C GLU A 46 10.46 3.88 -17.67
N LEU A 47 9.88 4.24 -16.52
CA LEU A 47 8.85 5.27 -16.42
C LEU A 47 9.36 6.64 -16.92
N VAL A 48 10.52 7.10 -16.46
CA VAL A 48 11.06 8.41 -16.90
C VAL A 48 11.55 8.39 -18.34
N SER A 49 11.89 7.21 -18.87
CA SER A 49 12.33 7.03 -20.25
C SER A 49 11.17 6.76 -21.22
N GLY A 50 9.93 6.75 -20.76
CA GLY A 50 8.75 6.44 -21.58
C GLY A 50 8.70 5.00 -22.09
N ARG A 51 9.40 4.07 -21.42
CA ARG A 51 9.40 2.65 -21.76
C ARG A 51 8.31 1.93 -21.01
N GLU A 52 7.61 1.02 -21.69
CA GLU A 52 6.63 0.16 -21.04
C GLU A 52 7.31 -0.75 -19.99
N SER A 53 6.65 -0.90 -18.85
CA SER A 53 7.10 -1.79 -17.78
C SER A 53 5.92 -2.16 -16.90
N ASP A 54 5.82 -3.43 -16.53
CA ASP A 54 4.82 -3.97 -15.63
C ASP A 54 5.38 -4.26 -14.22
N LYS A 55 6.67 -3.99 -13.98
CA LYS A 55 7.36 -4.32 -12.73
C LYS A 55 6.68 -3.74 -11.49
N PHE A 56 5.99 -2.61 -11.63
CA PHE A 56 5.23 -1.99 -10.55
C PHE A 56 4.12 -2.90 -10.00
N LEU A 57 3.57 -3.80 -10.82
CA LEU A 57 2.53 -4.76 -10.43
C LEU A 57 3.04 -5.78 -9.41
N THR A 58 4.34 -6.05 -9.36
CA THR A 58 4.94 -6.99 -8.40
C THR A 58 4.55 -6.66 -6.96
N PHE A 59 4.52 -5.36 -6.61
CA PHE A 59 4.14 -4.93 -5.27
C PHE A 59 2.66 -5.19 -4.99
N PHE A 60 1.77 -4.92 -5.96
CA PHE A 60 0.34 -5.19 -5.84
C PHE A 60 0.08 -6.67 -5.64
N LEU A 61 0.63 -7.52 -6.51
CA LEU A 61 0.42 -8.97 -6.47
C LEU A 61 0.87 -9.55 -5.13
N ARG A 62 2.02 -9.09 -4.60
CA ARG A 62 2.50 -9.52 -3.28
C ARG A 62 1.54 -9.13 -2.15
N MET A 63 1.01 -7.90 -2.17
CA MET A 63 0.10 -7.43 -1.12
C MET A 63 -1.28 -8.11 -1.22
N ILE A 64 -1.77 -8.35 -2.44
CA ILE A 64 -3.01 -9.12 -2.66
C ILE A 64 -2.84 -10.55 -2.16
N ALA A 65 -1.74 -11.22 -2.51
CA ALA A 65 -1.44 -12.57 -2.02
C ALA A 65 -1.35 -12.62 -0.49
N LEU A 66 -0.76 -11.59 0.14
CA LEU A 66 -0.74 -11.47 1.59
C LEU A 66 -2.16 -11.37 2.18
N LEU A 67 -3.03 -10.52 1.63
CA LEU A 67 -4.40 -10.36 2.11
C LEU A 67 -5.27 -11.61 1.88
N GLN A 68 -5.04 -12.33 0.79
CA GLN A 68 -5.73 -13.59 0.48
C GLN A 68 -5.22 -14.77 1.32
N GLY A 69 -4.00 -14.68 1.86
CA GLY A 69 -3.40 -15.70 2.72
C GLY A 69 -3.96 -15.74 4.15
N TYR A 70 -4.78 -14.76 4.54
CA TYR A 70 -5.44 -14.68 5.86
C TYR A 70 -6.92 -15.02 5.76
#